data_AF-A0A517VQT8-F1
#
_entry.id   AF-A0A517VQT8-F1
#
_cell.length_a   1.000
_cell.length_b   1.000
_cell.length_c   1.000
_cell.angle_alpha   90.00
_cell.angle_beta   90.00
_cell.angle_gamma   90.00
#
_symmetry.space_group_name_H-M   'P 1'
#
loop_
_entity.id
_entity.type
_entity.pdbx_description
1 polymer ?
#
loop_
_entity_poly.entity_id
_entity_poly.type
_entity_poly.pdbx_seq_one_letter_code
_entity_poly.pdbx_strand_id
1 'polypeptide(L)'
;MNAMLLPLFFICGVGGAEPKIVFDNRPEMGVPLEARTQTRVDSEELKKLYATLTVKEGEDQWPYTFHNTVSTIKTVRIRYFNKETWKSEKQAREYVRGFLANKSSGLYSFQIWSQGVGVPEIECLVDFTDEYRNKLRDEQKRCDTGRLLIWNTEACFRDATGRWWFVNGFDYYHSSHPKGDRRLAKPKQPK
;
A
#
# COMPACT_ATOMS: atom_id res chain seq x y z
N MET A 1 68.38 21.05 -30.23
CA MET A 1 68.42 20.51 -28.86
C MET A 1 67.60 21.41 -27.96
N ASN A 2 66.48 20.92 -27.46
CA ASN A 2 66.12 20.93 -26.04
C ASN A 2 64.70 20.38 -25.91
N ALA A 3 64.63 19.12 -25.51
CA ALA A 3 63.45 18.55 -24.92
C ALA A 3 63.17 19.28 -23.60
N MET A 4 61.93 19.64 -23.35
CA MET A 4 61.43 19.74 -21.99
C MET A 4 60.02 19.17 -21.93
N LEU A 5 59.98 18.00 -21.32
CA LEU A 5 58.80 17.29 -20.83
C LEU A 5 58.25 17.97 -19.56
N LEU A 6 57.01 17.60 -19.25
CA LEU A 6 56.25 17.68 -17.99
C LEU A 6 55.30 18.90 -17.80
N PRO A 7 54.18 18.74 -17.07
CA PRO A 7 53.42 17.52 -16.73
C PRO A 7 51.91 17.61 -17.02
N LEU A 8 51.27 16.45 -17.16
CA LEU A 8 49.83 16.26 -17.00
C LEU A 8 49.38 16.78 -15.62
N PHE A 9 48.42 17.70 -15.60
CA PHE A 9 47.53 17.88 -14.46
C PHE A 9 46.12 17.46 -14.86
N PHE A 10 45.82 16.18 -14.63
CA PHE A 10 44.46 15.71 -14.42
C PHE A 10 43.92 16.39 -13.15
N ILE A 11 43.09 17.41 -13.30
CA ILE A 11 42.18 17.83 -12.24
C ILE A 11 40.79 17.40 -12.67
N CYS A 12 40.51 16.11 -12.52
CA CYS A 12 39.15 15.59 -12.45
C CYS A 12 38.54 16.08 -11.13
N GLY A 13 38.14 17.35 -11.08
CA GLY A 13 37.26 17.88 -10.05
C GLY A 13 35.82 17.49 -10.36
N VAL A 14 35.50 16.19 -10.38
CA VAL A 14 34.09 15.76 -10.27
C VAL A 14 33.71 15.91 -8.80
N GLY A 15 33.53 17.15 -8.38
CA GLY A 15 32.80 17.47 -7.17
C GLY A 15 31.35 17.07 -7.40
N GLY A 16 31.04 15.79 -7.26
CA GLY A 16 29.66 15.33 -7.16
C GLY A 16 29.06 16.07 -5.98
N ALA A 17 28.21 17.05 -6.25
CA ALA A 17 27.48 17.77 -5.23
C ALA A 17 26.86 16.72 -4.30
N GLU A 18 27.18 16.80 -3.01
CA GLU A 18 26.67 15.87 -2.03
C GLU A 18 25.14 15.83 -2.17
N PRO A 19 24.54 14.64 -2.35
CA PRO A 19 23.11 14.55 -2.62
C PRO A 19 22.36 15.23 -1.49
N LYS A 20 21.44 16.13 -1.85
CA LYS A 20 20.61 16.84 -0.88
C LYS A 20 19.77 15.82 -0.11
N ILE A 21 20.13 15.58 1.14
CA ILE A 21 19.36 14.71 2.04
C ILE A 21 18.16 15.53 2.54
N VAL A 22 16.99 15.26 1.99
CA VAL A 22 15.72 15.84 2.46
C VAL A 22 15.03 14.83 3.37
N PHE A 23 14.92 15.18 4.65
CA PHE A 23 14.09 14.43 5.59
C PHE A 23 12.63 14.87 5.42
N ASP A 24 11.83 14.12 4.65
CA ASP A 24 10.40 14.38 4.52
C ASP A 24 9.62 13.60 5.60
N ASN A 25 9.33 14.27 6.71
CA ASN A 25 8.52 13.75 7.81
C ASN A 25 7.02 14.00 7.62
N ARG A 26 6.56 14.28 6.39
CA ARG A 26 5.15 14.47 6.11
C ARG A 26 4.53 13.13 5.71
N PRO A 27 3.63 12.56 6.51
CA PRO A 27 2.84 11.42 6.04
C PRO A 27 2.02 11.84 4.81
N GLU A 28 1.64 10.88 3.99
CA GLU A 28 0.74 11.15 2.86
C GLU A 28 -0.51 11.93 3.32
N MET A 29 -0.96 12.88 2.52
CA MET A 29 -2.19 13.62 2.79
C MET A 29 -3.31 13.11 1.89
N GLY A 30 -4.26 12.40 2.49
CA GLY A 30 -5.42 11.85 1.81
C GLY A 30 -5.10 10.76 0.81
N VAL A 31 -6.02 10.54 -0.14
CA VAL A 31 -5.84 9.52 -1.18
C VAL A 31 -4.72 9.99 -2.14
N PRO A 32 -3.67 9.17 -2.37
CA PRO A 32 -2.60 9.49 -3.31
C PRO A 32 -3.15 9.90 -4.67
N LEU A 33 -2.53 10.90 -5.30
CA LEU A 33 -3.03 11.45 -6.57
C LEU A 33 -3.16 10.36 -7.65
N GLU A 34 -2.20 9.43 -7.71
CA GLU A 34 -2.20 8.34 -8.68
C GLU A 34 -3.39 7.39 -8.48
N ALA A 35 -3.85 7.22 -7.24
CA ALA A 35 -5.04 6.43 -6.92
C ALA A 35 -6.32 7.17 -7.34
N ARG A 36 -6.36 8.50 -7.17
CA ARG A 36 -7.53 9.34 -7.54
C ARG A 36 -7.72 9.44 -9.05
N THR A 37 -6.63 9.50 -9.80
CA THR A 37 -6.65 9.62 -11.26
C THR A 37 -6.73 8.28 -11.97
N GLN A 38 -6.76 7.16 -11.23
CA GLN A 38 -6.83 5.83 -11.81
C GLN A 38 -8.15 5.63 -12.55
N THR A 39 -8.07 5.29 -13.84
CA THR A 39 -9.25 5.05 -14.67
C THR A 39 -10.02 3.83 -14.19
N ARG A 40 -11.35 3.99 -14.13
CA ARG A 40 -12.26 2.86 -13.92
C ARG A 40 -12.18 1.93 -15.13
N VAL A 41 -11.93 0.67 -14.86
CA VAL A 41 -11.90 -0.40 -15.88
C VAL A 41 -13.30 -1.01 -16.02
N ASP A 42 -13.58 -1.62 -17.17
CA ASP A 42 -14.82 -2.35 -17.39
C ASP A 42 -14.89 -3.63 -16.52
N SER A 43 -16.05 -4.29 -16.51
CA SER A 43 -16.29 -5.46 -15.66
C SER A 43 -15.43 -6.67 -16.00
N GLU A 44 -15.06 -6.88 -17.27
CA GLU A 44 -14.31 -8.06 -17.70
C GLU A 44 -12.81 -7.88 -17.45
N GLU A 45 -12.27 -6.70 -17.73
CA GLU A 45 -10.90 -6.35 -17.37
C GLU A 45 -10.73 -6.36 -15.84
N LEU A 46 -11.74 -5.90 -15.10
CA LEU A 46 -11.72 -5.91 -13.64
C LEU A 46 -11.59 -7.33 -13.06
N LYS A 47 -12.34 -8.31 -13.60
CA LYS A 47 -12.24 -9.71 -13.18
C LYS A 47 -10.82 -10.25 -13.38
N LYS A 48 -10.21 -9.97 -14.53
CA LYS A 48 -8.82 -10.38 -14.83
C LYS A 48 -7.84 -9.77 -13.82
N LEU A 49 -7.96 -8.47 -13.54
CA LEU A 49 -7.10 -7.77 -12.59
C LEU A 49 -7.21 -8.37 -11.17
N TYR A 50 -8.42 -8.66 -10.71
CA TYR A 50 -8.59 -9.30 -9.41
C TYR A 50 -8.06 -10.73 -9.38
N ALA A 51 -8.22 -11.51 -10.45
CA ALA A 51 -7.62 -12.83 -10.56
C ALA A 51 -6.09 -12.78 -10.48
N THR A 52 -5.47 -11.71 -10.97
CA THR A 52 -4.02 -11.49 -10.81
C THR A 52 -3.63 -11.23 -9.35
N LEU A 53 -4.49 -10.58 -8.55
CA LEU A 53 -4.26 -10.31 -7.13
C LEU A 53 -4.40 -11.54 -6.21
N THR A 54 -4.94 -12.65 -6.70
CA THR A 54 -5.17 -13.86 -5.92
C THR A 54 -4.40 -15.01 -6.52
N VAL A 55 -3.34 -15.47 -5.85
CA VAL A 55 -2.50 -16.58 -6.34
C VAL A 55 -3.28 -17.91 -6.38
N LYS A 56 -4.35 -18.03 -5.59
CA LYS A 56 -5.19 -19.22 -5.58
C LYS A 56 -6.36 -19.07 -6.55
N GLU A 57 -6.27 -19.79 -7.66
CA GLU A 57 -7.42 -20.16 -8.48
C GLU A 57 -8.38 -20.98 -7.61
N GLY A 58 -9.38 -20.32 -7.03
CA GLY A 58 -10.46 -20.95 -6.31
C GLY A 58 -11.74 -20.21 -6.65
N GLU A 59 -12.78 -20.98 -6.99
CA GLU A 59 -14.07 -20.56 -7.55
C GLU A 59 -14.92 -19.63 -6.66
N ASP A 60 -14.39 -19.12 -5.54
CA ASP A 60 -15.12 -18.26 -4.60
C ASP A 60 -15.11 -16.79 -5.04
N GLN A 61 -16.01 -16.58 -6.00
CA GLN A 61 -17.02 -15.54 -6.11
C GLN A 61 -16.79 -14.26 -5.30
N TRP A 62 -16.58 -13.21 -6.10
CA TRP A 62 -17.11 -11.86 -5.88
C TRP A 62 -18.14 -11.76 -4.72
N PRO A 63 -17.96 -10.84 -3.75
CA PRO A 63 -16.99 -9.75 -3.74
C PRO A 63 -15.57 -10.19 -3.37
N TYR A 64 -14.57 -9.57 -4.01
CA TYR A 64 -13.17 -9.77 -3.63
C TYR A 64 -12.91 -9.14 -2.26
N THR A 65 -12.34 -9.92 -1.35
CA THR A 65 -11.94 -9.43 -0.03
C THR A 65 -10.45 -9.09 -0.03
N PHE A 66 -10.08 -8.10 0.79
CA PHE A 66 -8.68 -7.69 0.91
C PHE A 66 -7.81 -8.84 1.44
N HIS A 67 -8.34 -9.68 2.32
CA HIS A 67 -7.65 -10.86 2.85
C HIS A 67 -7.09 -11.77 1.75
N ASN A 68 -7.82 -11.95 0.65
CA ASN A 68 -7.38 -12.83 -0.44
C ASN A 68 -6.08 -12.33 -1.09
N THR A 69 -5.90 -11.01 -1.12
CA THR A 69 -4.70 -10.36 -1.68
C THR A 69 -3.48 -10.46 -0.77
N VAL A 70 -3.66 -10.76 0.52
CA VAL A 70 -2.56 -10.89 1.48
C VAL A 70 -1.62 -12.05 1.13
N SER A 71 -2.08 -13.04 0.38
CA SER A 71 -1.24 -14.10 -0.17
C SER A 71 -0.10 -13.59 -1.07
N THR A 72 -0.24 -12.39 -1.64
CA THR A 72 0.79 -11.75 -2.47
C THR A 72 1.83 -10.97 -1.65
N ILE A 73 1.58 -10.76 -0.35
CA ILE A 73 2.39 -9.92 0.53
C ILE A 73 3.43 -10.80 1.24
N LYS A 74 4.72 -10.44 1.10
CA LYS A 74 5.83 -11.08 1.82
C LYS A 74 6.12 -10.37 3.13
N THR A 75 6.17 -9.04 3.11
CA THR A 75 6.54 -8.24 4.29
C THR A 75 5.82 -6.91 4.27
N VAL A 76 5.45 -6.44 5.47
CA VAL A 76 4.87 -5.10 5.68
C VAL A 76 5.76 -4.33 6.65
N ARG A 77 6.20 -3.15 6.23
CA ARG A 77 7.02 -2.24 7.03
C ARG A 77 6.21 -1.00 7.36
N ILE A 78 5.97 -0.72 8.64
CA ILE A 78 5.28 0.50 9.07
C ILE A 78 6.26 1.66 8.93
N ARG A 79 5.92 2.63 8.07
CA ARG A 79 6.69 3.86 7.84
C ARG A 79 6.24 4.98 8.77
N TYR A 80 4.95 5.02 9.07
CA TYR A 80 4.33 6.03 9.94
C TYR A 80 3.15 5.43 10.69
N PHE A 81 2.92 5.90 11.91
CA PHE A 81 1.65 5.74 12.62
C PHE A 81 1.36 6.98 13.46
N ASN A 82 0.08 7.35 13.55
CA ASN A 82 -0.37 8.49 14.36
C ASN A 82 -0.19 8.21 15.85
N LYS A 83 0.74 8.92 16.49
CA LYS A 83 1.06 8.73 17.92
C LYS A 83 -0.03 9.21 18.88
N GLU A 84 -0.97 10.03 18.40
CA GLU A 84 -2.13 10.45 19.20
C GLU A 84 -3.11 9.29 19.42
N THR A 85 -3.20 8.38 18.44
CA THR A 85 -4.06 7.20 18.50
C THR A 85 -3.30 5.98 19.00
N TRP A 86 -2.10 5.74 18.48
CA TRP A 86 -1.28 4.55 18.74
C TRP A 86 -0.13 4.86 19.69
N LYS A 87 -0.17 4.30 20.90
CA LYS A 87 0.81 4.63 21.95
C LYS A 87 2.17 3.98 21.74
N SER A 88 2.26 2.97 20.86
CA SER A 88 3.51 2.26 20.59
C SER A 88 3.48 1.58 19.22
N GLU A 89 4.68 1.30 18.71
CA GLU A 89 4.86 0.48 17.50
C GLU A 89 4.22 -0.91 17.62
N LYS A 90 4.26 -1.51 18.82
CA LYS A 90 3.63 -2.81 19.09
C LYS A 90 2.12 -2.78 18.79
N GLN A 91 1.42 -1.75 19.25
CA GLN A 91 -0.02 -1.61 19.00
C GLN A 91 -0.31 -1.42 17.51
N ALA A 92 0.47 -0.58 16.82
CA ALA A 92 0.30 -0.38 15.38
C ALA A 92 0.55 -1.69 14.61
N ARG A 93 1.57 -2.48 14.97
CA ARG A 93 1.86 -3.79 14.37
C ARG A 93 0.73 -4.79 14.61
N GLU A 94 0.17 -4.84 15.82
CA GLU A 94 -0.95 -5.73 16.15
C GLU A 94 -2.20 -5.36 15.34
N TYR A 95 -2.50 -4.06 15.19
CA TYR A 95 -3.62 -3.60 14.38
C TYR A 95 -3.43 -3.91 12.89
N VAL A 96 -2.25 -3.62 12.31
CA VAL A 96 -1.95 -3.95 10.91
C VAL A 96 -2.05 -5.47 10.68
N ARG A 97 -1.53 -6.29 11.60
CA ARG A 97 -1.63 -7.75 11.50
C ARG A 97 -3.09 -8.19 11.47
N GLY A 98 -3.93 -7.68 12.36
CA GLY A 98 -5.34 -8.06 12.38
C GLY A 98 -6.12 -7.51 11.17
N PHE A 99 -5.76 -6.33 10.67
CA PHE A 99 -6.35 -5.75 9.46
C PHE A 99 -6.10 -6.64 8.24
N LEU A 100 -4.88 -7.14 8.06
CA LEU A 100 -4.52 -8.09 7.00
C LEU A 100 -5.18 -9.47 7.19
N ALA A 101 -5.38 -9.89 8.45
CA ALA A 101 -6.07 -11.14 8.76
C ALA A 101 -7.61 -11.04 8.65
N ASN A 102 -8.18 -9.84 8.49
CA ASN A 102 -9.62 -9.66 8.48
C ASN A 102 -10.25 -10.14 7.16
N LYS A 103 -11.05 -11.21 7.25
CA LYS A 103 -11.72 -11.83 6.11
C LYS A 103 -12.92 -11.04 5.59
N SER A 104 -13.45 -10.10 6.36
CA SER A 104 -14.66 -9.34 6.01
C SER A 104 -14.38 -8.03 5.27
N SER A 105 -13.11 -7.60 5.16
CA SER A 105 -12.77 -6.34 4.49
C SER A 105 -12.99 -6.44 2.98
N GLY A 106 -13.97 -5.70 2.45
CA GLY A 106 -14.24 -5.64 1.01
C GLY A 106 -13.14 -4.87 0.26
N LEU A 107 -12.81 -5.32 -0.96
CA LEU A 107 -11.81 -4.71 -1.84
C LEU A 107 -12.46 -4.16 -3.11
N TYR A 108 -12.06 -2.96 -3.52
CA TYR A 108 -12.63 -2.24 -4.64
C TYR A 108 -11.54 -1.64 -5.53
N SER A 109 -11.75 -1.62 -6.84
CA SER A 109 -10.82 -1.04 -7.83
C SER A 109 -11.00 0.46 -8.07
N PHE A 110 -11.99 1.05 -7.42
CA PHE A 110 -12.34 2.46 -7.48
C PHE A 110 -12.68 2.95 -6.09
N GLN A 111 -12.52 4.27 -5.89
CA GLN A 111 -12.88 4.91 -4.63
C GLN A 111 -14.40 4.86 -4.47
N ILE A 112 -14.88 3.99 -3.57
CA ILE A 112 -16.32 3.81 -3.32
C ILE A 112 -16.95 4.90 -2.42
N TRP A 113 -16.16 5.81 -1.85
CA TRP A 113 -16.60 6.82 -0.87
C TRP A 113 -16.12 8.20 -1.27
N SER A 114 -16.92 9.23 -1.05
CA SER A 114 -16.55 10.63 -1.35
C SER A 114 -15.58 11.27 -0.34
N GLN A 115 -14.90 10.48 0.50
CA GLN A 115 -14.24 11.03 1.68
C GLN A 115 -12.95 11.79 1.34
N GLY A 116 -12.93 13.05 1.77
CA GLY A 116 -11.70 13.79 2.04
C GLY A 116 -11.01 13.17 3.25
N VAL A 117 -10.31 12.07 3.04
CA VAL A 117 -9.43 11.49 4.05
C VAL A 117 -8.24 12.43 4.25
N GLY A 118 -7.87 12.65 5.52
CA GLY A 118 -6.71 13.46 5.89
C GLY A 118 -5.42 12.62 5.92
N VAL A 119 -4.58 12.86 6.92
CA VAL A 119 -3.41 12.01 7.19
C VAL A 119 -3.85 10.57 7.55
N PRO A 120 -3.24 9.51 6.98
CA PRO A 120 -3.53 8.14 7.38
C PRO A 120 -3.15 7.90 8.84
N GLU A 121 -3.90 7.07 9.54
CA GLU A 121 -3.55 6.64 10.89
C GLU A 121 -2.30 5.75 10.89
N ILE A 122 -2.11 4.95 9.84
CA ILE A 122 -0.92 4.12 9.63
C ILE A 122 -0.55 4.13 8.14
N GLU A 123 0.73 4.36 7.83
CA GLU A 123 1.29 4.19 6.48
C GLU A 123 2.32 3.07 6.49
N CYS A 124 2.19 2.17 5.53
CA CYS A 124 3.02 0.99 5.38
C CYS A 124 3.63 0.92 3.97
N LEU A 125 4.85 0.39 3.90
CA LEU A 125 5.47 -0.13 2.68
C LEU A 125 5.25 -1.64 2.62
N VAL A 126 4.96 -2.14 1.42
CA VAL A 126 4.61 -3.55 1.19
C VAL A 126 5.60 -4.17 0.23
N ASP A 127 6.28 -5.21 0.68
CA ASP A 127 7.14 -6.03 -0.16
C ASP A 127 6.38 -7.30 -0.55
N PHE A 128 6.41 -7.65 -1.83
CA PHE A 128 5.63 -8.76 -2.39
C PHE A 128 6.37 -10.09 -2.37
N THR A 129 5.65 -11.19 -2.55
CA THR A 129 6.25 -12.53 -2.71
C THR A 129 7.00 -12.64 -4.04
N ASP A 130 8.02 -13.49 -4.08
CA ASP A 130 8.80 -13.75 -5.29
C ASP A 130 7.92 -14.38 -6.39
N GLU A 131 7.00 -15.27 -6.02
CA GLU A 131 6.02 -15.87 -6.92
C GLU A 131 5.15 -14.82 -7.61
N TYR A 132 4.55 -13.90 -6.84
CA TYR A 132 3.71 -12.85 -7.40
C TYR A 132 4.52 -11.92 -8.31
N ARG A 133 5.74 -11.53 -7.91
CA ARG A 133 6.64 -10.73 -8.76
C ARG A 133 7.03 -11.44 -10.05
N ASN A 134 7.28 -12.74 -10.01
CA ASN A 134 7.65 -13.52 -11.18
C ASN A 134 6.49 -13.62 -12.17
N LYS A 135 5.26 -13.81 -11.69
CA LYS A 135 4.04 -13.79 -12.54
C LYS A 135 3.90 -12.46 -13.29
N LEU A 136 4.28 -11.35 -12.67
CA LEU A 136 4.21 -10.02 -13.26
C LEU A 136 5.41 -9.65 -14.15
N ARG A 137 6.46 -10.49 -14.21
CA ARG A 137 7.66 -10.16 -14.99
C ARG A 137 7.34 -9.93 -16.47
N ASP A 138 6.36 -10.64 -17.01
CA ASP A 138 6.02 -10.65 -18.43
C ASP A 138 5.12 -9.45 -18.83
N GLU A 139 4.51 -8.75 -17.86
CA GLU A 139 3.52 -7.70 -18.12
C GLU A 139 4.08 -6.27 -18.15
N GLN A 140 5.41 -6.08 -18.05
CA GLN A 140 6.13 -4.78 -18.01
C GLN A 140 5.66 -3.75 -16.97
N LYS A 141 4.72 -4.08 -16.08
CA LYS A 141 4.20 -3.19 -15.03
C LYS A 141 4.83 -3.57 -13.69
N ARG A 142 5.78 -2.76 -13.19
CA ARG A 142 6.48 -3.06 -11.93
C ARG A 142 6.53 -1.85 -11.01
N CYS A 143 5.97 -2.05 -9.82
CA CYS A 143 6.34 -1.33 -8.61
C CYS A 143 7.07 -2.30 -7.69
N ASP A 144 8.34 -2.03 -7.38
CA ASP A 144 9.13 -2.88 -6.50
C ASP A 144 8.60 -2.91 -5.05
N THR A 145 7.92 -1.84 -4.66
CA THR A 145 7.35 -1.67 -3.33
C THR A 145 5.92 -1.14 -3.45
N GLY A 146 4.99 -1.88 -2.85
CA GLY A 146 3.60 -1.47 -2.67
C GLY A 146 3.45 -0.50 -1.51
N ARG A 147 2.23 0.02 -1.34
CA ARG A 147 1.88 0.91 -0.24
C ARG A 147 0.58 0.44 0.39
N LEU A 148 0.44 0.62 1.69
CA LEU A 148 -0.83 0.43 2.39
C LEU A 148 -1.04 1.62 3.32
N LEU A 149 -2.08 2.40 3.06
CA LEU A 149 -2.46 3.56 3.84
C LEU A 149 -3.78 3.24 4.53
N ILE A 150 -3.80 3.27 5.86
CA ILE A 150 -4.96 2.92 6.67
C ILE A 150 -5.44 4.18 7.37
N TRP A 151 -6.69 4.56 7.13
CA TRP A 151 -7.42 5.57 7.89
C TRP A 151 -8.32 4.88 8.91
N ASN A 152 -9.42 5.53 9.30
CA ASN A 152 -10.39 4.96 10.22
C ASN A 152 -11.08 3.74 9.59
N THR A 153 -12.13 3.97 8.82
CA THR A 153 -12.99 2.92 8.27
C THR A 153 -12.60 2.52 6.85
N GLU A 154 -11.54 3.11 6.32
CA GLU A 154 -11.06 2.96 4.95
C GLU A 154 -9.54 2.73 4.91
N ALA A 155 -9.08 2.04 3.88
CA ALA A 155 -7.68 1.98 3.52
C ALA A 155 -7.50 2.00 2.00
N CYS A 156 -6.29 2.31 1.53
CA CYS A 156 -5.90 2.06 0.15
C CYS A 156 -4.59 1.28 0.08
N PHE A 157 -4.52 0.39 -0.90
CA PHE A 157 -3.43 -0.55 -1.11
C PHE A 157 -2.95 -0.45 -2.56
N ARG A 158 -1.65 -0.21 -2.75
CA ARG A 158 -1.00 -0.29 -4.06
C ARG A 158 -0.32 -1.64 -4.21
N ASP A 159 -0.68 -2.37 -5.23
CA ASP A 159 -0.08 -3.67 -5.56
C ASP A 159 1.25 -3.53 -6.34
N ALA A 160 1.81 -4.68 -6.73
CA ALA A 160 3.07 -4.74 -7.48
C ALA A 160 2.93 -4.29 -8.94
N THR A 161 1.71 -4.19 -9.47
CA THR A 161 1.44 -3.64 -10.81
C THR A 161 1.41 -2.11 -10.80
N GLY A 162 1.38 -1.51 -9.60
CA GLY A 162 1.19 -0.08 -9.38
C GLY A 162 -0.28 0.33 -9.30
N ARG A 163 -1.21 -0.63 -9.39
CA ARG A 163 -2.65 -0.39 -9.29
C ARG A 163 -3.05 -0.16 -7.84
N TRP A 164 -3.94 0.81 -7.65
CA TRP A 164 -4.53 1.14 -6.37
C TRP A 164 -5.87 0.43 -6.18
N TRP A 165 -6.02 -0.12 -4.97
CA TRP A 165 -7.19 -0.80 -4.48
C TRP A 165 -7.67 -0.13 -3.21
N PHE A 166 -8.98 -0.08 -3.02
CA PHE A 166 -9.63 0.56 -1.89
C PHE A 166 -10.24 -0.52 -1.00
N VAL A 167 -9.99 -0.44 0.29
CA VAL A 167 -10.41 -1.44 1.27
C VAL A 167 -11.43 -0.80 2.19
N ASN A 168 -12.58 -1.45 2.33
CA ASN A 168 -13.52 -1.14 3.41
C ASN A 168 -13.04 -1.83 4.68
N GLY A 169 -12.65 -1.04 5.69
CA GLY A 169 -12.20 -1.48 7.00
C GLY A 169 -13.21 -1.29 8.12
N PHE A 170 -14.46 -0.90 7.82
CA PHE A 170 -15.46 -0.46 8.80
C PHE A 170 -15.59 -1.42 10.00
N ASP A 171 -15.90 -2.70 9.75
CA ASP A 171 -16.11 -3.69 10.82
C ASP A 171 -14.84 -3.90 11.66
N TYR A 172 -13.67 -3.89 11.00
CA TYR A 172 -12.39 -4.07 11.69
C TYR A 172 -12.04 -2.87 12.56
N TYR A 173 -12.25 -1.65 12.04
CA TYR A 173 -12.09 -0.42 12.81
C TYR A 173 -12.94 -0.46 14.07
N HIS A 174 -14.24 -0.74 13.92
CA HIS A 174 -15.17 -0.74 15.05
C HIS A 174 -14.91 -1.84 16.07
N SER A 175 -14.32 -2.98 15.68
CA SER A 175 -13.96 -4.06 16.61
C SER A 175 -12.63 -3.84 17.32
N SER A 176 -11.63 -3.30 16.62
CA SER A 176 -10.22 -3.40 17.03
C SER A 176 -9.52 -2.07 17.25
N HIS A 177 -10.07 -0.95 16.75
CA HIS A 177 -9.45 0.37 16.86
C HIS A 177 -9.74 1.03 18.23
N PRO A 178 -8.79 1.77 18.83
CA PRO A 178 -9.02 2.48 20.11
C PRO A 178 -10.21 3.47 20.08
N LYS A 179 -10.46 4.09 18.93
CA LYS A 179 -11.56 5.04 18.69
C LYS A 179 -12.79 4.37 18.01
N GLY A 180 -12.79 3.05 17.87
CA GLY A 180 -13.89 2.31 17.25
C GLY A 180 -15.09 2.13 18.19
N ASP A 181 -16.30 2.40 17.69
CA ASP A 181 -17.53 2.02 18.41
C ASP A 181 -17.84 0.53 18.22
N ARG A 182 -17.59 -0.28 19.25
CA ARG A 182 -17.80 -1.73 19.24
C ARG A 182 -19.26 -2.16 19.02
N ARG A 183 -20.24 -1.27 19.22
CA ARG A 183 -21.65 -1.55 18.91
C ARG A 183 -21.90 -1.67 17.41
N LEU A 184 -21.06 -1.01 16.60
CA LEU A 184 -21.14 -1.03 15.14
C LEU A 184 -20.34 -2.19 14.51
N ALA A 185 -19.54 -2.92 15.30
CA ALA A 185 -18.67 -3.98 14.81
C ALA A 185 -19.40 -5.26 14.36
N LYS A 186 -20.70 -5.40 14.68
CA LYS A 186 -21.51 -6.54 14.24
C LYS A 186 -22.37 -6.13 13.05
N PRO A 187 -22.32 -6.83 11.91
CA PRO A 187 -23.45 -6.77 11.00
C PRO A 187 -24.67 -7.26 11.79
N LYS A 188 -25.75 -6.48 11.81
CA LYS A 188 -27.05 -7.03 12.22
C LYS A 188 -27.31 -8.20 11.28
N GLN A 189 -27.24 -9.43 11.79
CA GLN A 189 -27.83 -10.53 11.05
C GLN A 189 -29.32 -10.16 10.85
N PRO A 190 -29.84 -10.10 9.61
CA PRO A 190 -31.27 -10.16 9.45
C PRO A 190 -31.73 -11.45 10.12
N LYS A 191 -32.72 -11.32 11.01
CA LYS A 191 -33.43 -12.48 11.57
C LYS A 191 -34.12 -13.26 10.46
#